data_AF-A0A383CJU6-F1
#
_entry.id   AF-A0A383CJU6-F1
#
_cell.length_a   1.000
_cell.length_b   1.000
_cell.length_c   1.000
_cell.angle_alpha   90.00
_cell.angle_beta   90.00
_cell.angle_gamma   90.00
#
_symmetry.space_group_name_H-M   'P 1'
#
loop_
_entity.id
_entity.type
_entity.pdbx_description
1 polymer ?
#
loop_
_entity_poly.entity_id
_entity_poly.type
_entity_poly.pdbx_seq_one_letter_code
_entity_poly.pdbx_strand_id
1 'polypeptide(L)'
;PRGFCNLTEVVIRAEDTLETLMEKIKVATMIGTIQSTLTDFSLLDELHDDWKKNAEEERLLGVSMTGQMDNPDVLTEDNLQTLRDYSVGVNIETAERLKINRSAAITTTKPSGTVSTLVNSASGFHPRFAPHYIRRVRISATDPLYKMMKDQGVKFYPEVGQPVETAQTWVVEFPVKAPEGSVMVKDVDAISQLKQWLKIKHNYTEHTVSATIYVKPDEWFEVGNFVYENFDDLVGVSFL
;
A
#
# COMPACT_ATOMS: atom_id res chain seq x y z
N PRO A 1 6.29 -21.83 9.49
CA PRO A 1 5.20 -21.06 10.16
C PRO A 1 4.15 -20.64 9.14
N ARG A 2 2.87 -20.94 9.43
CA ARG A 2 1.72 -20.51 8.61
C ARG A 2 1.08 -19.29 9.26
N GLY A 3 0.77 -18.25 8.48
CA GLY A 3 0.24 -17.00 9.02
C GLY A 3 -0.42 -16.15 7.95
N PHE A 4 -1.31 -15.25 8.38
CA PHE A 4 -2.04 -14.34 7.52
C PHE A 4 -1.49 -12.92 7.62
N CYS A 5 -1.64 -12.16 6.53
CA CYS A 5 -1.53 -10.71 6.60
C CYS A 5 -2.86 -10.12 7.09
N ASN A 6 -2.80 -9.26 8.11
CA ASN A 6 -3.94 -8.52 8.64
C ASN A 6 -3.71 -7.02 8.41
N LEU A 7 -4.14 -6.52 7.25
CA LEU A 7 -3.72 -5.21 6.76
C LEU A 7 -4.80 -4.14 6.95
N THR A 8 -4.40 -3.00 7.50
CA THR A 8 -5.17 -1.74 7.44
C THR A 8 -4.37 -0.69 6.68
N GLU A 9 -5.03 0.38 6.22
CA GLU A 9 -4.38 1.38 5.38
C GLU A 9 -4.74 2.80 5.83
N VAL A 10 -3.72 3.62 6.05
CA VAL A 10 -3.81 5.07 6.19
C VAL A 10 -3.60 5.72 4.84
N VAL A 11 -4.47 6.66 4.49
CA VAL A 11 -4.32 7.47 3.26
C VAL A 11 -3.67 8.80 3.62
N ILE A 12 -2.45 8.99 3.12
CA ILE A 12 -1.72 10.24 3.19
C ILE A 12 -2.22 11.15 2.07
N ARG A 13 -2.55 12.39 2.43
CA ARG A 13 -2.97 13.49 1.58
C ARG A 13 -1.91 14.58 1.58
N ALA A 14 -1.95 15.44 0.55
CA ALA A 14 -0.98 16.52 0.37
C ALA A 14 -0.97 17.52 1.55
N GLU A 15 -2.12 17.70 2.18
CA GLU A 15 -2.35 18.62 3.29
C GLU A 15 -2.20 17.98 4.69
N ASP A 16 -1.89 16.69 4.77
CA ASP A 16 -1.74 16.02 6.06
C ASP A 16 -0.54 16.56 6.86
N THR A 17 -0.74 16.64 8.17
CA THR A 17 0.30 16.93 9.16
C THR A 17 0.59 15.70 10.00
N LEU A 18 1.61 15.75 10.86
CA LEU A 18 1.88 14.65 11.79
C LEU A 18 0.64 14.34 12.65
N GLU A 19 -0.06 15.37 13.13
CA GLU A 19 -1.24 15.22 13.97
C GLU A 19 -2.38 14.51 13.24
N THR A 20 -2.67 14.89 11.99
CA THR A 20 -3.74 14.22 11.21
C THR A 20 -3.36 12.79 10.87
N LEU A 21 -2.07 12.51 10.62
CA LEU A 21 -1.58 11.14 10.43
C LEU A 21 -1.67 10.31 11.71
N MET A 22 -1.37 10.87 12.87
CA MET A 22 -1.53 10.19 14.15
C MET A 22 -2.99 9.76 14.37
N GLU A 23 -3.96 10.63 14.09
CA GLU A 23 -5.39 10.27 14.19
C GLU A 23 -5.75 9.10 13.28
N LYS A 24 -5.26 9.11 12.03
CA LYS A 24 -5.49 8.02 11.07
C LYS A 24 -4.83 6.72 11.51
N ILE A 25 -3.59 6.78 12.00
CA ILE A 25 -2.85 5.63 12.55
C ILE A 25 -3.61 5.02 13.72
N LYS A 26 -4.10 5.85 14.66
CA LYS A 26 -4.90 5.36 15.79
C LYS A 26 -6.07 4.52 15.30
N VAL A 27 -6.85 5.03 14.37
CA VAL A 27 -8.03 4.34 13.82
C VAL A 27 -7.61 3.06 13.09
N ALA A 28 -6.60 3.13 12.23
CA ALA A 28 -6.12 1.98 11.47
C ALA A 28 -5.56 0.86 12.38
N THR A 29 -4.84 1.20 13.45
CA THR A 29 -4.36 0.25 14.44
C THR A 29 -5.51 -0.36 15.24
N MET A 30 -6.49 0.43 15.67
CA MET A 30 -7.66 -0.09 16.39
C MET A 30 -8.43 -1.08 15.52
N ILE A 31 -8.69 -0.73 14.25
CA ILE A 31 -9.37 -1.62 13.30
C ILE A 31 -8.56 -2.91 13.11
N GLY A 32 -7.25 -2.81 12.87
CA GLY A 32 -6.41 -4.00 12.68
C GLY A 32 -6.36 -4.89 13.93
N THR A 33 -6.37 -4.29 15.11
CA THR A 33 -6.40 -5.02 16.39
C THR A 33 -7.72 -5.76 16.57
N ILE A 34 -8.85 -5.14 16.22
CA ILE A 34 -10.17 -5.80 16.21
C ILE A 34 -10.20 -6.90 15.14
N GLN A 35 -9.70 -6.65 13.93
CA GLN A 35 -9.63 -7.66 12.87
C GLN A 35 -8.80 -8.89 13.30
N SER A 36 -7.77 -8.69 14.12
CA SER A 36 -6.95 -9.79 14.64
C SER A 36 -7.73 -10.77 15.52
N THR A 37 -8.94 -10.42 16.00
CA THR A 37 -9.80 -11.33 16.77
C THR A 37 -10.61 -12.28 15.89
N LEU A 38 -10.61 -12.09 14.57
CA LEU A 38 -11.37 -12.90 13.61
C LEU A 38 -10.60 -14.19 13.27
N THR A 39 -10.52 -15.11 14.23
CA THR A 39 -9.72 -16.35 14.16
C THR A 39 -10.55 -17.62 13.99
N ASP A 40 -11.78 -17.51 13.48
CA ASP A 40 -12.56 -18.65 12.99
C ASP A 40 -12.27 -18.84 11.50
N PHE A 41 -11.37 -19.78 11.19
CA PHE A 41 -10.98 -20.09 9.82
C PHE A 41 -11.59 -21.44 9.41
N SER A 42 -12.92 -21.49 9.29
CA SER A 42 -13.68 -22.75 9.21
C SER A 42 -13.21 -23.75 8.14
N LEU A 43 -12.53 -23.31 7.07
CA LEU A 43 -11.96 -24.19 6.04
C LEU A 43 -10.51 -24.66 6.32
N LEU A 44 -9.76 -23.89 7.12
CA LEU A 44 -8.34 -24.12 7.37
C LEU A 44 -8.08 -24.74 8.73
N ASP A 45 -8.93 -24.44 9.72
CA ASP A 45 -8.83 -24.97 11.08
C ASP A 45 -8.97 -26.50 11.10
N GLU A 46 -9.76 -27.07 10.18
CA GLU A 46 -9.92 -28.52 10.04
C GLU A 46 -8.70 -29.20 9.38
N LEU A 47 -7.93 -28.45 8.58
CA LEU A 47 -6.78 -28.97 7.83
C LEU A 47 -5.48 -28.83 8.62
N HIS A 48 -5.32 -27.71 9.31
CA HIS A 48 -4.08 -27.28 9.95
C HIS A 48 -4.38 -26.36 11.14
N ASP A 49 -4.20 -26.88 12.36
CA ASP A 49 -4.45 -26.19 13.63
C ASP A 49 -3.49 -25.02 13.91
N ASP A 50 -2.31 -25.02 13.27
CA ASP A 50 -1.29 -24.00 13.45
C ASP A 50 -1.67 -22.62 12.88
N TRP A 51 -2.63 -22.53 11.93
CA TRP A 51 -3.12 -21.23 11.44
C TRP A 51 -3.77 -20.41 12.54
N LYS A 52 -4.77 -21.01 13.21
CA LYS A 52 -5.49 -20.37 14.31
C LYS A 52 -4.57 -20.09 15.48
N LYS A 53 -3.77 -21.10 15.87
CA LYS A 53 -2.81 -20.96 16.96
C LYS A 53 -1.87 -19.77 16.74
N ASN A 54 -1.20 -19.69 15.59
CA ASN A 54 -0.26 -18.59 15.32
C ASN A 54 -0.98 -17.24 15.25
N ALA A 55 -2.17 -17.18 14.63
CA ALA A 55 -2.96 -15.95 14.57
C ALA A 55 -3.37 -15.44 15.96
N GLU A 56 -3.71 -16.36 16.88
CA GLU A 56 -4.11 -16.02 18.25
C GLU A 56 -2.92 -15.66 19.16
N GLU A 57 -1.78 -16.30 18.96
CA GLU A 57 -0.53 -16.06 19.68
C GLU A 57 0.10 -14.73 19.26
N GLU A 58 0.30 -14.50 17.97
CA GLU A 58 1.06 -13.36 17.44
C GLU A 58 0.21 -12.11 17.20
N ARG A 59 -1.10 -12.28 16.92
CA ARG A 59 -2.06 -11.21 16.61
C ARG A 59 -1.49 -10.16 15.63
N LEU A 60 -0.76 -10.59 14.60
CA LEU A 60 -0.06 -9.67 13.69
C LEU A 60 -1.01 -8.61 13.10
N LEU A 61 -0.50 -7.38 12.96
CA LEU A 61 -1.12 -6.33 12.13
C LEU A 61 -0.15 -5.91 11.03
N GLY A 62 -0.67 -5.28 9.99
CA GLY A 62 0.09 -4.53 9.00
C GLY A 62 -0.60 -3.21 8.70
N VAL A 63 -0.40 -2.23 9.57
CA VAL A 63 -0.84 -0.84 9.40
C VAL A 63 0.07 -0.20 8.36
N SER A 64 -0.44 -0.11 7.13
CA SER A 64 0.25 0.46 5.98
C SER A 64 -0.15 1.91 5.73
N MET A 65 0.71 2.64 5.03
CA MET A 65 0.43 4.00 4.54
C MET A 65 0.52 4.04 3.01
N THR A 66 -0.54 4.51 2.36
CA THR A 66 -0.59 4.80 0.92
C THR A 66 -0.62 6.30 0.69
N GLY A 67 -0.15 6.76 -0.47
CA GLY A 67 -0.02 8.18 -0.75
C GLY A 67 1.29 8.80 -0.26
N GLN A 68 2.31 7.99 0.05
CA GLN A 68 3.56 8.50 0.64
C GLN A 68 4.23 9.56 -0.24
N MET A 69 4.20 9.37 -1.55
CA MET A 69 4.76 10.31 -2.52
C MET A 69 3.82 11.45 -2.91
N ASP A 70 2.62 11.54 -2.31
CA ASP A 70 1.78 12.74 -2.40
C ASP A 70 2.13 13.78 -1.33
N ASN A 71 2.81 13.37 -0.25
CA ASN A 71 3.30 14.24 0.80
C ASN A 71 4.56 13.61 1.44
N PRO A 72 5.72 13.64 0.74
CA PRO A 72 6.95 13.06 1.27
C PRO A 72 7.52 13.86 2.45
N ASP A 73 7.21 15.15 2.54
CA ASP A 73 7.79 16.09 3.52
C ASP A 73 7.33 15.80 4.95
N VAL A 74 6.09 15.30 5.13
CA VAL A 74 5.60 14.86 6.45
C VAL A 74 6.26 13.54 6.91
N LEU A 75 6.94 12.82 6.02
CA LEU A 75 7.57 11.52 6.30
C LEU A 75 9.07 11.67 6.61
N THR A 76 9.37 12.55 7.57
CA THR A 76 10.70 12.64 8.21
C THR A 76 10.95 11.39 9.06
N GLU A 77 12.22 11.12 9.40
CA GLU A 77 12.58 9.98 10.26
C GLU A 77 11.88 10.06 11.62
N ASP A 78 11.92 11.23 12.26
CA ASP A 78 11.27 11.49 13.55
C ASP A 78 9.76 11.26 13.48
N ASN A 79 9.10 11.72 12.41
CA ASN A 79 7.67 11.53 12.23
C ASN A 79 7.33 10.05 12.02
N LEU A 80 8.11 9.34 11.19
CA LEU A 80 7.94 7.91 10.95
C LEU A 80 8.09 7.10 12.25
N GLN A 81 9.12 7.40 13.06
CA GLN A 81 9.31 6.78 14.38
C GLN A 81 8.16 7.09 15.32
N THR A 82 7.72 8.36 15.36
CA THR A 82 6.58 8.79 16.18
C THR A 82 5.31 8.04 15.81
N LEU A 83 5.01 7.89 14.51
CA LEU A 83 3.83 7.17 14.03
C LEU A 83 3.91 5.67 14.36
N ARG A 84 5.09 5.06 14.22
CA ARG A 84 5.33 3.66 14.61
C ARG A 84 5.08 3.46 16.10
N ASP A 85 5.76 4.22 16.95
CA ASP A 85 5.70 4.07 18.41
C ASP A 85 4.28 4.38 18.92
N TYR A 86 3.60 5.35 18.29
CA TYR A 86 2.20 5.64 18.57
C TYR A 86 1.29 4.46 18.22
N SER A 87 1.51 3.80 17.08
CA SER A 87 0.76 2.59 16.69
C SER A 87 0.95 1.44 17.69
N VAL A 88 2.15 1.28 18.25
CA VAL A 88 2.44 0.30 19.32
C VAL A 88 1.63 0.64 20.58
N GLY A 89 1.65 1.91 21.02
CA GLY A 89 0.88 2.36 22.18
C GLY A 89 -0.63 2.14 22.02
N VAL A 90 -1.19 2.44 20.84
CA VAL A 90 -2.61 2.22 20.54
C VAL A 90 -2.97 0.73 20.55
N ASN A 91 -2.11 -0.14 20.01
CA ASN A 91 -2.34 -1.59 20.06
C ASN A 91 -2.33 -2.11 21.51
N ILE A 92 -1.42 -1.63 22.36
CA ILE A 92 -1.37 -2.01 23.78
C ILE A 92 -2.71 -1.69 24.46
N GLU A 93 -3.20 -0.45 24.34
CA GLU A 93 -4.46 -0.01 24.94
C GLU A 93 -5.66 -0.79 24.37
N THR A 94 -5.68 -1.03 23.06
CA THR A 94 -6.79 -1.71 22.39
C THR A 94 -6.83 -3.20 22.72
N ALA A 95 -5.68 -3.88 22.71
CA ALA A 95 -5.54 -5.29 23.04
C ALA A 95 -5.91 -5.56 24.50
N GLU A 96 -5.52 -4.67 25.43
CA GLU A 96 -5.91 -4.76 26.84
C GLU A 96 -7.45 -4.69 27.01
N ARG A 97 -8.10 -3.75 26.32
CA ARG A 97 -9.57 -3.63 26.33
C ARG A 97 -10.27 -4.86 25.77
N LEU A 98 -9.70 -5.45 24.71
CA LEU A 98 -10.22 -6.65 24.07
C LEU A 98 -9.81 -7.95 24.80
N LYS A 99 -8.91 -7.87 25.80
CA LYS A 99 -8.36 -9.01 26.54
C LYS A 99 -7.68 -10.05 25.64
N ILE A 100 -6.93 -9.59 24.66
CA ILE A 100 -6.12 -10.42 23.76
C ILE A 100 -4.62 -10.13 23.95
N ASN A 101 -3.78 -10.98 23.38
CA ASN A 101 -2.34 -10.71 23.29
C ASN A 101 -2.09 -9.43 22.51
N ARG A 102 -1.02 -8.73 22.89
CA ARG A 102 -0.46 -7.64 22.08
C ARG A 102 0.09 -8.22 20.79
N SER A 103 0.07 -7.40 19.75
CA SER A 103 0.54 -7.81 18.44
C SER A 103 2.05 -7.85 18.38
N ALA A 104 2.61 -8.92 17.82
CA ALA A 104 4.06 -9.11 17.74
C ALA A 104 4.75 -8.16 16.74
N ALA A 105 4.01 -7.70 15.73
CA ALA A 105 4.43 -6.65 14.79
C ALA A 105 3.19 -5.95 14.23
N ILE A 106 3.30 -4.63 13.99
CA ILE A 106 2.15 -3.78 13.67
C ILE A 106 2.28 -3.09 12.32
N THR A 107 3.47 -2.61 11.98
CA THR A 107 3.69 -1.63 10.91
C THR A 107 4.30 -2.24 9.65
N THR A 108 3.82 -1.83 8.48
CA THR A 108 4.28 -2.33 7.18
C THR A 108 4.12 -1.28 6.09
N THR A 109 4.65 -1.52 4.88
CA THR A 109 4.27 -0.75 3.69
C THR A 109 3.89 -1.69 2.57
N LYS A 110 2.63 -1.61 2.11
CA LYS A 110 2.13 -2.35 0.94
C LYS A 110 1.94 -1.42 -0.26
N PRO A 111 2.06 -1.92 -1.51
CA PRO A 111 1.93 -1.07 -2.70
C PRO A 111 0.49 -0.56 -2.91
N SER A 112 -0.54 -1.23 -2.37
CA SER A 112 -1.93 -0.73 -2.30
C SER A 112 -2.57 -0.35 -3.65
N GLY A 113 -2.37 -1.14 -4.72
CA GLY A 113 -2.80 -0.79 -6.09
C GLY A 113 -4.29 -0.44 -6.25
N THR A 114 -5.21 -1.32 -5.81
CA THR A 114 -6.66 -1.07 -5.94
C THR A 114 -7.14 0.03 -5.00
N VAL A 115 -6.69 0.01 -3.74
CA VAL A 115 -7.11 0.99 -2.71
C VAL A 115 -6.62 2.39 -3.05
N SER A 116 -5.37 2.54 -3.49
CA SER A 116 -4.83 3.83 -3.94
C SER A 116 -5.59 4.39 -5.14
N THR A 117 -6.09 3.52 -6.03
CA THR A 117 -6.97 3.93 -7.14
C THR A 117 -8.32 4.43 -6.63
N LEU A 118 -8.95 3.70 -5.69
CA LEU A 118 -10.23 4.10 -5.09
C LEU A 118 -10.16 5.47 -4.42
N VAL A 119 -9.09 5.72 -3.67
CA VAL A 119 -8.92 6.97 -2.91
C VAL A 119 -8.14 8.04 -3.66
N ASN A 120 -7.73 7.78 -4.90
CA ASN A 120 -6.83 8.60 -5.70
C ASN A 120 -5.58 9.07 -4.94
N SER A 121 -4.76 8.13 -4.46
CA SER A 121 -3.45 8.40 -3.86
C SER A 121 -2.31 7.87 -4.74
N ALA A 122 -1.07 8.28 -4.46
CA ALA A 122 0.11 7.54 -4.83
C ALA A 122 0.05 6.12 -4.22
N SER A 123 0.68 5.14 -4.86
CA SER A 123 0.45 3.71 -4.55
C SER A 123 1.46 3.23 -3.52
N GLY A 124 1.07 3.22 -2.24
CA GLY A 124 1.98 2.85 -1.15
C GLY A 124 3.19 3.81 -1.13
N PHE A 125 4.36 3.21 -1.32
CA PHE A 125 5.67 3.84 -1.46
C PHE A 125 5.89 4.58 -2.81
N HIS A 126 5.21 4.17 -3.87
CA HIS A 126 5.62 4.54 -5.24
C HIS A 126 5.25 5.98 -5.61
N PRO A 127 6.07 6.66 -6.43
CA PRO A 127 5.75 7.96 -6.97
C PRO A 127 4.54 7.91 -7.93
N ARG A 128 3.95 9.08 -8.18
CA ARG A 128 2.92 9.24 -9.22
C ARG A 128 3.54 9.05 -10.60
N PHE A 129 2.77 8.51 -11.54
CA PHE A 129 3.28 8.31 -12.91
C PHE A 129 3.61 9.64 -13.61
N ALA A 130 2.69 10.61 -13.54
CA ALA A 130 2.82 11.93 -14.14
C ALA A 130 1.87 12.93 -13.45
N PRO A 131 2.07 14.26 -13.63
CA PRO A 131 1.17 15.27 -13.07
C PRO A 131 -0.27 15.14 -13.59
N HIS A 132 -0.41 14.76 -14.86
CA HIS A 132 -1.68 14.48 -15.51
C HIS A 132 -1.54 13.23 -16.36
N TYR A 133 -2.51 12.32 -16.29
CA TYR A 133 -2.53 11.12 -17.13
C TYR A 133 -3.94 10.59 -17.33
N ILE A 134 -4.13 9.76 -18.35
CA ILE A 134 -5.37 9.04 -18.59
C ILE A 134 -5.25 7.65 -17.97
N ARG A 135 -6.11 7.34 -17.00
CA ARG A 135 -6.26 5.99 -16.47
C ARG A 135 -7.32 5.24 -17.26
N ARG A 136 -6.94 4.12 -17.87
CA ARG A 136 -7.82 3.26 -18.65
C ARG A 136 -8.31 2.10 -17.81
N VAL A 137 -9.62 1.85 -17.81
CA VAL A 137 -10.23 0.67 -17.18
C VAL A 137 -10.92 -0.15 -18.26
N ARG A 138 -10.63 -1.45 -18.27
CA ARG A 138 -11.25 -2.42 -19.16
C ARG A 138 -12.48 -3.01 -18.48
N ILE A 139 -13.58 -3.08 -19.20
CA ILE A 139 -14.85 -3.63 -18.72
C ILE A 139 -15.45 -4.55 -19.78
N SER A 140 -16.11 -5.63 -19.33
CA SER A 140 -16.79 -6.56 -20.24
C SER A 140 -18.02 -5.90 -20.87
N ALA A 141 -18.30 -6.20 -22.14
CA ALA A 141 -19.54 -5.80 -22.80
C ALA A 141 -20.80 -6.35 -22.11
N THR A 142 -20.65 -7.44 -21.35
CA THR A 142 -21.74 -8.07 -20.58
C THR A 142 -21.96 -7.44 -19.20
N ASP A 143 -21.03 -6.60 -18.73
CA ASP A 143 -21.09 -6.02 -17.39
C ASP A 143 -22.26 -5.00 -17.29
N PRO A 144 -23.14 -5.11 -16.28
CA PRO A 144 -24.21 -4.14 -16.06
C PRO A 144 -23.71 -2.70 -15.91
N LEU A 145 -22.53 -2.50 -15.30
CA LEU A 145 -21.94 -1.18 -15.11
C LEU A 145 -21.57 -0.52 -16.44
N TYR A 146 -21.05 -1.30 -17.41
CA TYR A 146 -20.78 -0.80 -18.76
C TYR A 146 -22.06 -0.28 -19.42
N LYS A 147 -23.13 -1.08 -19.40
CA LYS A 147 -24.43 -0.71 -19.99
C LYS A 147 -24.98 0.57 -19.38
N MET A 148 -25.04 0.62 -18.05
CA MET A 148 -25.53 1.79 -17.31
C MET A 148 -24.70 3.05 -17.62
N MET A 149 -23.36 2.97 -17.54
CA MET A 149 -22.50 4.15 -17.79
C MET A 149 -22.59 4.62 -19.23
N LYS A 150 -22.68 3.69 -20.20
CA LYS A 150 -22.86 4.02 -21.61
C LYS A 150 -24.19 4.71 -21.87
N ASP A 151 -25.28 4.21 -21.27
CA ASP A 151 -26.61 4.83 -21.37
C ASP A 151 -26.65 6.24 -20.75
N GLN A 152 -25.81 6.49 -19.74
CA GLN A 152 -25.58 7.82 -19.15
C GLN A 152 -24.67 8.74 -20.00
N GLY A 153 -24.20 8.27 -21.15
CA GLY A 153 -23.39 9.05 -22.09
C GLY A 153 -21.88 9.01 -21.83
N VAL A 154 -21.39 8.13 -20.95
CA VAL A 154 -19.94 7.94 -20.77
C VAL A 154 -19.35 7.34 -22.05
N LYS A 155 -18.24 7.92 -22.51
CA LYS A 155 -17.55 7.46 -23.72
C LYS A 155 -16.72 6.20 -23.44
N PHE A 156 -16.94 5.18 -24.24
CA PHE A 156 -16.15 3.95 -24.26
C PHE A 156 -15.55 3.72 -25.64
N TYR A 157 -14.38 3.08 -25.66
CA TYR A 157 -13.69 2.64 -26.88
C TYR A 157 -13.60 1.11 -26.88
N PRO A 158 -13.64 0.45 -28.04
CA PRO A 158 -13.34 -0.98 -28.08
C PRO A 158 -11.87 -1.20 -27.67
N GLU A 159 -11.59 -2.35 -27.04
CA GLU A 159 -10.22 -2.78 -26.78
C GLU A 159 -9.38 -2.83 -28.07
N VAL A 160 -8.08 -2.59 -27.96
CA VAL A 160 -7.18 -2.55 -29.12
C VAL A 160 -7.26 -3.89 -29.87
N GLY A 161 -7.54 -3.80 -31.18
CA GLY A 161 -7.68 -4.97 -32.05
C GLY A 161 -9.10 -5.57 -32.11
N GLN A 162 -10.09 -5.00 -31.42
CA GLN A 162 -11.49 -5.42 -31.53
C GLN A 162 -12.32 -4.40 -32.35
N PRO A 163 -13.08 -4.84 -33.37
CA PRO A 163 -14.08 -3.99 -34.04
C PRO A 163 -15.16 -3.53 -33.07
N VAL A 164 -15.70 -2.32 -33.26
CA VAL A 164 -16.73 -1.71 -32.40
C VAL A 164 -17.97 -2.60 -32.30
N GLU A 165 -18.34 -3.25 -33.40
CA GLU A 165 -19.55 -4.05 -33.55
C GLU A 165 -19.49 -5.39 -32.80
N THR A 166 -18.28 -5.91 -32.57
CA THR A 166 -18.05 -7.23 -31.98
C THR A 166 -17.25 -7.19 -30.68
N ALA A 167 -16.87 -6.00 -30.22
CA ALA A 167 -16.03 -5.82 -29.04
C ALA A 167 -16.66 -6.42 -27.78
N GLN A 168 -15.95 -7.39 -27.19
CA GLN A 168 -16.29 -8.01 -25.91
C GLN A 168 -15.67 -7.26 -24.73
N THR A 169 -14.64 -6.46 -24.98
CA THR A 169 -13.99 -5.62 -23.98
C THR A 169 -14.03 -4.17 -24.42
N TRP A 170 -14.47 -3.31 -23.52
CA TRP A 170 -14.57 -1.87 -23.70
C TRP A 170 -13.65 -1.17 -22.72
N VAL A 171 -13.12 -0.03 -23.14
CA VAL A 171 -12.17 0.78 -22.41
C VAL A 171 -12.80 2.13 -22.10
N VAL A 172 -12.84 2.49 -20.83
CA VAL A 172 -13.19 3.83 -20.37
C VAL A 172 -11.93 4.56 -19.92
N GLU A 173 -11.89 5.86 -20.21
CA GLU A 173 -10.77 6.74 -19.93
C GLU A 173 -11.14 7.74 -18.82
N PHE A 174 -10.35 7.74 -17.75
CA PHE A 174 -10.51 8.68 -16.64
C PHE A 174 -9.32 9.64 -16.62
N PRO A 175 -9.53 10.96 -16.81
CA PRO A 175 -8.47 11.93 -16.59
C PRO A 175 -8.14 11.99 -15.10
N VAL A 176 -6.87 11.89 -14.77
CA VAL A 176 -6.37 11.99 -13.39
C VAL A 176 -5.36 13.12 -13.32
N LYS A 177 -5.50 13.94 -12.26
CA LYS A 177 -4.52 14.94 -11.85
C LYS A 177 -3.91 14.51 -10.53
N ALA A 178 -2.59 14.46 -10.47
CA ALA A 178 -1.87 14.27 -9.22
C ALA A 178 -1.95 15.53 -8.35
N PRO A 179 -1.92 15.41 -7.01
CA PRO A 179 -1.75 16.55 -6.12
C PRO A 179 -0.53 17.40 -6.48
N GLU A 180 -0.58 18.68 -6.14
CA GLU A 180 0.58 19.56 -6.25
C GLU A 180 1.63 19.15 -5.21
N GLY A 181 2.91 19.18 -5.58
CA GLY A 181 4.00 18.72 -4.72
C GLY A 181 4.22 17.19 -4.71
N SER A 182 3.36 16.39 -5.36
CA SER A 182 3.61 14.95 -5.51
C SER A 182 4.93 14.67 -6.24
N VAL A 183 5.64 13.63 -5.82
CA VAL A 183 6.82 13.11 -6.51
C VAL A 183 6.39 12.27 -7.71
N MET A 184 6.98 12.54 -8.88
CA MET A 184 6.72 11.78 -10.10
C MET A 184 7.81 10.74 -10.34
N VAL A 185 7.50 9.70 -11.11
CA VAL A 185 8.46 8.65 -11.52
C VAL A 185 9.71 9.25 -12.17
N LYS A 186 9.54 10.32 -12.95
CA LYS A 186 10.65 11.02 -13.63
C LYS A 186 11.55 11.84 -12.69
N ASP A 187 11.12 12.10 -11.46
CA ASP A 187 11.81 12.95 -10.49
C ASP A 187 12.75 12.14 -9.59
N VAL A 188 12.78 10.81 -9.73
CA VAL A 188 13.57 9.90 -8.91
C VAL A 188 14.50 9.01 -9.76
N ASP A 189 15.61 8.61 -9.14
CA ASP A 189 16.53 7.59 -9.64
C ASP A 189 16.45 6.33 -8.75
N ALA A 190 17.11 5.25 -9.15
CA ALA A 190 17.08 4.00 -8.39
C ALA A 190 17.61 4.16 -6.96
N ILE A 191 18.69 4.94 -6.77
CA ILE A 191 19.36 5.10 -5.48
C ILE A 191 18.54 5.96 -4.50
N SER A 192 17.90 7.02 -4.95
CA SER A 192 17.00 7.84 -4.13
C SER A 192 15.78 7.04 -3.68
N GLN A 193 15.21 6.20 -4.56
CA GLN A 193 14.16 5.26 -4.17
C GLN A 193 14.66 4.27 -3.11
N LEU A 194 15.83 3.67 -3.29
CA LEU A 194 16.42 2.75 -2.32
C LEU A 194 16.73 3.41 -0.96
N LYS A 195 17.20 4.66 -0.94
CA LYS A 195 17.40 5.44 0.29
C LYS A 195 16.08 5.75 0.98
N GLN A 196 15.04 6.13 0.23
CA GLN A 196 13.71 6.35 0.79
C GLN A 196 13.13 5.03 1.35
N TRP A 197 13.35 3.91 0.66
CA TRP A 197 12.94 2.58 1.12
C TRP A 197 13.61 2.24 2.45
N LEU A 198 14.93 2.45 2.56
CA LEU A 198 15.70 2.19 3.78
C LEU A 198 15.23 3.08 4.93
N LYS A 199 14.98 4.37 4.66
CA LYS A 199 14.41 5.32 5.62
C LYS A 199 13.10 4.80 6.21
N ILE A 200 12.17 4.33 5.37
CA ILE A 200 10.86 3.83 5.84
C ILE A 200 11.03 2.48 6.56
N LYS A 201 11.93 1.62 6.07
CA LYS A 201 12.23 0.32 6.67
C LYS A 201 12.74 0.49 8.10
N HIS A 202 13.68 1.40 8.34
CA HIS A 202 14.25 1.62 9.67
C HIS A 202 13.36 2.41 10.61
N ASN A 203 12.61 3.39 10.10
CA ASN A 203 11.94 4.36 10.95
C ASN A 203 10.46 4.06 11.20
N TYR A 204 9.77 3.34 10.30
CA TYR A 204 8.35 3.01 10.49
C TYR A 204 8.08 1.52 10.56
N THR A 205 8.79 0.70 9.79
CA THR A 205 8.32 -0.65 9.44
C THR A 205 8.93 -1.77 10.27
N GLU A 206 8.09 -2.47 11.05
CA GLU A 206 8.48 -3.70 11.74
C GLU A 206 8.55 -4.91 10.78
N HIS A 207 7.60 -4.99 9.83
CA HIS A 207 7.56 -6.05 8.82
C HIS A 207 8.54 -5.78 7.66
N THR A 208 8.03 -5.44 6.48
CA THR A 208 8.84 -5.09 5.31
C THR A 208 8.16 -4.01 4.49
N VAL A 209 8.94 -3.36 3.64
CA VAL A 209 8.46 -2.34 2.71
C VAL A 209 8.40 -2.97 1.33
N SER A 210 7.19 -3.28 0.87
CA SER A 210 6.98 -3.82 -0.47
C SER A 210 7.10 -2.69 -1.49
N ALA A 211 8.20 -2.70 -2.24
CA ALA A 211 8.51 -1.70 -3.24
C ALA A 211 9.07 -2.34 -4.52
N THR A 212 8.71 -1.73 -5.64
CA THR A 212 9.35 -1.92 -6.95
C THR A 212 10.17 -0.69 -7.24
N ILE A 213 11.49 -0.87 -7.26
CA ILE A 213 12.46 0.17 -7.59
C ILE A 213 12.57 0.24 -9.10
N TYR A 214 12.29 1.42 -9.66
CA TYR A 214 12.53 1.66 -11.08
C TYR A 214 14.03 1.87 -11.33
N VAL A 215 14.62 1.08 -12.24
CA VAL A 215 16.06 1.08 -12.51
C VAL A 215 16.31 1.35 -13.99
N LYS A 216 17.04 2.42 -14.30
CA LYS A 216 17.50 2.70 -15.66
C LYS A 216 18.68 1.79 -16.02
N PRO A 217 18.91 1.51 -17.32
CA PRO A 217 20.01 0.62 -17.75
C PRO A 217 21.39 0.99 -17.21
N ASP A 218 21.67 2.27 -16.99
CA ASP A 218 22.93 2.82 -16.50
C ASP A 218 23.05 2.85 -14.95
N GLU A 219 21.97 2.58 -14.21
CA GLU A 219 21.93 2.65 -12.73
C GLU A 219 22.26 1.30 -12.06
N TRP A 220 22.27 0.18 -12.80
CA TRP A 220 22.38 -1.17 -12.24
C TRP A 220 23.64 -1.42 -11.39
N PHE A 221 24.77 -0.82 -11.76
CA PHE A 221 26.02 -1.00 -11.01
C PHE A 221 25.91 -0.38 -9.60
N GLU A 222 25.35 0.84 -9.51
CA GLU A 222 25.14 1.51 -8.23
C GLU A 222 24.10 0.78 -7.39
N VAL A 223 23.02 0.28 -8.01
CA VAL A 223 22.01 -0.55 -7.34
C VAL A 223 22.64 -1.81 -6.75
N GLY A 224 23.50 -2.50 -7.51
CA GLY A 224 24.23 -3.67 -7.03
C GLY A 224 25.10 -3.36 -5.81
N ASN A 225 25.83 -2.23 -5.84
CA ASN A 225 26.63 -1.80 -4.70
C ASN A 225 25.77 -1.49 -3.47
N PHE A 226 24.68 -0.74 -3.65
CA PHE A 226 23.74 -0.43 -2.56
C PHE A 226 23.17 -1.70 -1.92
N VAL A 227 22.77 -2.66 -2.74
CA VAL A 227 22.23 -3.94 -2.25
C VAL A 227 23.25 -4.72 -1.44
N TYR A 228 24.51 -4.74 -1.90
CA TYR A 228 25.58 -5.41 -1.19
C TYR A 228 25.90 -4.75 0.16
N GLU A 229 25.93 -3.42 0.21
CA GLU A 229 26.21 -2.66 1.44
C GLU A 229 25.08 -2.77 2.48
N ASN A 230 23.84 -2.96 2.05
CA ASN A 230 22.65 -3.01 2.91
C ASN A 230 22.01 -4.40 2.93
N PHE A 231 22.80 -5.45 2.69
CA PHE A 231 22.29 -6.81 2.48
C PHE A 231 21.47 -7.34 3.67
N ASP A 232 21.87 -6.99 4.89
CA ASP A 232 21.19 -7.41 6.12
C ASP A 232 19.79 -6.79 6.28
N ASP A 233 19.54 -5.64 5.66
CA ASP A 233 18.23 -4.98 5.70
C ASP A 233 17.27 -5.49 4.62
N LEU A 234 17.80 -6.06 3.53
CA LEU A 234 17.03 -6.40 2.34
C LEU A 234 16.28 -7.73 2.47
N VAL A 235 15.04 -7.64 2.96
CA VAL A 235 14.15 -8.81 3.12
C VAL A 235 13.17 -8.99 1.93
N GLY A 236 12.89 -7.93 1.17
CA GLY A 236 11.95 -7.99 0.04
C GLY A 236 11.89 -6.69 -0.76
N VAL A 237 12.75 -6.59 -1.78
CA VAL A 237 12.76 -5.50 -2.77
C VAL A 237 12.68 -6.09 -4.16
N SER A 238 11.89 -5.46 -5.04
CA SER A 238 11.80 -5.83 -6.45
C SER A 238 12.38 -4.71 -7.32
N PHE A 239 12.96 -5.07 -8.45
CA PHE A 239 13.57 -4.14 -9.39
C PHE A 239 12.88 -4.29 -10.76
N LEU A 240 12.60 -3.17 -11.42
CA LEU A 240 11.97 -3.12 -12.74
C LEU A 240 12.63 -2.07 -13.64
#